data_AF-A0AA36BZ22-F1
#
_entry.id   AF-A0AA36BZ22-F1
#
_cell.length_a   1.000
_cell.length_b   1.000
_cell.length_c   1.000
_cell.angle_alpha   90.00
_cell.angle_beta   90.00
_cell.angle_gamma   90.00
#
_symmetry.space_group_name_H-M   'P 1'
#
loop_
_entity.id
_entity.type
_entity.pdbx_description
1 polymer ?
#
loop_
_entity_poly.entity_id
_entity_poly.type
_entity_poly.pdbx_seq_one_letter_code
_entity_poly.pdbx_strand_id
1 'polypeptide(L)'
;MLTTRALRDYYKVVHNVGLCIALWDLKEIKDSFLFPGDGASHTVVHFRYVVFRPYMDEILVGKIKGSSKDGVQVSLGFFDDILIPSDALQHPSRFDEQEQLWVWLYEAEDEKHDLFMDIGEEIRFRVVDETFVDTTPTSPETGTEESDVLESDAKKVPYTLTGSISEPGLGLLSWWNS
;
A
#
# COMPACT_ATOMS: atom_id res chain seq x y z
N MET A 1 -12.47 13.78 -29.71
CA MET A 1 -11.69 12.55 -29.52
C MET A 1 -10.48 12.88 -28.66
N LEU A 2 -10.62 12.82 -27.33
CA LEU A 2 -9.48 12.86 -26.42
C LEU A 2 -8.74 11.54 -26.60
N THR A 3 -7.58 11.63 -27.24
CA THR A 3 -6.76 10.51 -27.67
C THR A 3 -6.30 9.69 -26.47
N THR A 4 -6.40 8.38 -26.67
CA THR A 4 -6.27 7.21 -25.80
C THR A 4 -4.92 7.02 -25.08
N ARG A 5 -4.16 8.10 -24.81
CA ARG A 5 -2.82 8.05 -24.20
C ARG A 5 -2.78 8.43 -22.71
N ALA A 6 -3.77 9.18 -22.22
CA ALA A 6 -3.85 9.60 -20.82
C ALA A 6 -4.35 8.51 -19.85
N LEU A 7 -4.82 7.37 -20.36
CA LEU A 7 -5.31 6.26 -19.53
C LEU A 7 -4.19 5.31 -19.04
N ARG A 8 -2.92 5.56 -19.38
CA ARG A 8 -1.81 4.66 -18.99
C ARG A 8 -1.18 4.96 -17.63
N ASP A 9 -1.41 6.15 -17.07
CA ASP A 9 -0.82 6.57 -15.79
C ASP A 9 -1.87 6.59 -14.66
N TYR A 10 -2.75 5.58 -14.62
CA TYR A 10 -3.91 5.56 -13.71
C TYR A 10 -3.60 5.30 -12.23
N TYR A 11 -2.33 5.08 -11.88
CA TYR A 11 -1.91 4.79 -10.51
C TYR A 11 -0.56 5.45 -10.23
N LYS A 12 -0.58 6.76 -9.97
CA LYS A 12 0.62 7.51 -9.56
C LYS A 12 0.51 7.86 -8.07
N VAL A 13 1.55 7.50 -7.33
CA VAL A 13 1.73 7.97 -5.96
C VAL A 13 2.29 9.38 -5.99
N VAL A 14 1.66 10.29 -5.25
CA VAL A 14 2.18 11.62 -4.99
C VAL A 14 2.69 11.64 -3.54
N HIS A 15 3.98 11.97 -3.38
CA HIS A 15 4.66 11.98 -2.09
C HIS A 15 3.91 12.88 -1.09
N ASN A 16 3.72 12.38 0.14
CA ASN A 16 2.92 13.01 1.21
C ASN A 16 1.44 13.28 0.89
N VAL A 17 0.90 12.71 -0.19
CA VAL A 17 -0.50 12.87 -0.61
C VAL A 17 -1.23 11.54 -0.72
N GLY A 18 -0.62 10.52 -1.32
CA GLY A 18 -1.20 9.17 -1.46
C GLY A 18 -1.29 8.69 -2.91
N LEU A 19 -2.08 7.63 -3.13
CA LEU A 19 -2.32 7.06 -4.46
C LEU A 19 -3.45 7.80 -5.18
N CYS A 20 -3.13 8.47 -6.29
CA CYS A 20 -4.10 9.14 -7.14
C CYS A 20 -4.97 8.13 -7.91
N ILE A 21 -6.30 8.22 -7.77
CA ILE A 21 -7.27 7.33 -8.44
C ILE A 21 -7.90 8.01 -9.65
N ALA A 22 -8.58 9.15 -9.44
CA ALA A 22 -9.35 9.81 -10.50
C ALA A 22 -9.54 11.31 -10.25
N LEU A 23 -9.67 12.08 -11.33
CA LEU A 23 -10.06 13.48 -11.26
C LEU A 23 -11.51 13.59 -10.77
N TRP A 24 -11.75 14.39 -9.74
CA TRP A 24 -13.09 14.59 -9.17
C TRP A 24 -13.84 15.71 -9.91
N ASP A 25 -13.35 16.95 -9.81
CA ASP A 25 -13.91 18.10 -10.51
C ASP A 25 -12.86 19.18 -10.77
N LEU A 26 -13.17 20.07 -11.73
CA LEU A 26 -12.43 21.30 -11.96
C LEU A 26 -13.10 22.43 -11.18
N LYS A 27 -12.34 23.15 -10.36
CA LYS A 27 -12.81 24.30 -9.59
C LYS A 27 -12.68 25.60 -10.34
N GLU A 28 -11.57 25.77 -11.05
CA GLU A 28 -11.23 27.02 -11.73
C GLU A 28 -10.34 26.72 -12.92
N ILE A 29 -10.61 27.37 -14.05
CA ILE A 29 -9.77 27.35 -15.23
C ILE A 29 -9.37 28.80 -15.48
N LYS A 30 -8.08 29.10 -15.35
CA LYS A 30 -7.55 30.45 -15.55
C LYS A 30 -7.32 30.75 -17.03
N ASP A 31 -6.82 31.93 -17.32
CA ASP A 31 -6.45 32.31 -18.68
C ASP A 31 -5.36 31.41 -19.24
N SER A 32 -5.43 31.22 -20.56
CA SER A 32 -4.48 30.42 -21.32
C SER A 32 -3.36 31.28 -21.89
N PHE A 33 -2.12 30.81 -21.77
CA PHE A 33 -0.93 31.50 -22.26
C PHE A 33 -0.25 30.68 -23.36
N LEU A 34 0.31 31.38 -24.35
CA LEU A 34 1.21 30.80 -25.36
C LEU A 34 2.64 31.23 -25.03
N PHE A 35 3.55 30.26 -24.94
CA PHE A 35 4.96 30.58 -24.71
C PHE A 35 5.69 30.76 -26.04
N PRO A 36 6.60 31.75 -26.17
CA PRO A 36 7.39 31.90 -27.39
C PRO A 36 8.18 30.63 -27.71
N GLY A 37 8.00 30.08 -28.92
CA GLY A 37 8.64 28.83 -29.35
C GLY A 37 7.85 27.57 -29.02
N ASP A 38 6.74 27.68 -28.29
CA ASP A 38 5.79 26.59 -28.04
C ASP A 38 4.40 26.96 -28.55
N GLY A 39 3.89 26.19 -29.51
CA GLY A 39 2.54 26.39 -30.07
C GLY A 39 1.41 25.88 -29.19
N ALA A 40 1.72 25.26 -28.05
CA ALA A 40 0.72 24.74 -27.11
C ALA A 40 0.12 25.85 -26.23
N SER A 41 -1.17 25.70 -25.91
CA SER A 41 -1.87 26.52 -24.92
C SER A 41 -1.63 25.96 -23.52
N HIS A 42 -1.08 26.79 -22.64
CA HIS A 42 -0.83 26.46 -21.23
C HIS A 42 -1.86 27.14 -20.34
N THR A 43 -2.64 26.34 -19.62
CA THR A 43 -3.74 26.84 -18.79
C THR A 43 -3.55 26.36 -17.36
N VAL A 44 -3.54 27.30 -16.41
CA VAL A 44 -3.51 26.94 -14.98
C VAL A 44 -4.92 26.52 -14.56
N VAL A 45 -5.03 25.34 -13.98
CA VAL A 45 -6.31 24.74 -13.57
C VAL A 45 -6.24 24.40 -12.08
N HIS A 46 -7.25 24.82 -11.32
CA HIS A 46 -7.46 24.35 -9.96
C HIS A 46 -8.50 23.22 -10.00
N PHE A 47 -8.20 22.08 -9.39
CA PHE A 47 -9.03 20.90 -9.44
C PHE A 47 -8.97 20.12 -8.12
N ARG A 48 -9.94 19.23 -7.92
CA ARG A 48 -9.91 18.23 -6.85
C ARG A 48 -9.69 16.85 -7.45
N TYR A 49 -8.99 16.01 -6.72
CA TYR A 49 -8.64 14.66 -7.14
C TYR A 49 -9.01 13.66 -6.05
N VAL A 50 -9.48 12.48 -6.44
CA VAL A 50 -9.73 11.37 -5.53
C VAL A 50 -8.41 10.66 -5.27
N VAL A 51 -8.01 10.63 -4.01
CA VAL A 51 -6.74 10.04 -3.55
C VAL A 51 -7.03 8.99 -2.50
N PHE A 52 -6.42 7.82 -2.63
CA PHE A 52 -6.38 6.82 -1.57
C PHE A 52 -5.21 7.12 -0.65
N ARG A 53 -5.58 7.52 0.57
CA ARG A 53 -4.70 7.67 1.72
C ARG A 53 -5.53 7.35 2.97
N PRO A 54 -5.54 6.10 3.44
CA PRO A 54 -6.27 5.75 4.65
C PRO A 54 -5.67 6.49 5.86
N TYR A 55 -6.48 6.67 6.88
CA TYR A 55 -6.05 7.30 8.12
C TYR A 55 -5.37 6.28 9.04
N MET A 56 -4.51 6.76 9.92
CA MET A 56 -4.04 5.95 11.05
C MET A 56 -5.25 5.44 11.85
N ASP A 57 -5.16 4.20 12.31
CA ASP A 57 -6.19 3.46 13.01
C ASP A 57 -7.46 3.12 12.20
N GLU A 58 -7.48 3.40 10.90
CA GLU A 58 -8.58 2.99 10.03
C GLU A 58 -8.61 1.46 9.86
N ILE A 59 -9.80 0.87 9.94
CA ILE A 59 -10.01 -0.56 9.74
C ILE A 59 -10.41 -0.81 8.29
N LEU A 60 -9.62 -1.60 7.59
CA LEU A 60 -9.84 -1.98 6.20
C LEU A 60 -10.02 -3.49 6.07
N VAL A 61 -10.66 -3.91 4.97
CA VAL A 61 -10.79 -5.30 4.59
C VAL A 61 -10.11 -5.50 3.25
N GLY A 62 -9.16 -6.41 3.20
CA GLY A 62 -8.43 -6.79 2.00
C GLY A 62 -8.37 -8.31 1.87
N LYS A 63 -7.61 -8.77 0.88
CA LYS A 63 -7.34 -10.20 0.66
C LYS A 63 -5.87 -10.50 0.87
N ILE A 64 -5.58 -11.64 1.48
CA ILE A 64 -4.20 -12.12 1.60
C ILE A 64 -3.66 -12.40 0.20
N LYS A 65 -2.64 -11.65 -0.21
CA LYS A 65 -1.97 -11.83 -1.49
C LYS A 65 -0.85 -12.85 -1.40
N GLY A 66 -0.18 -12.89 -0.24
CA GLY A 66 0.96 -13.74 0.02
C GLY A 66 1.34 -13.70 1.49
N SER A 67 2.26 -14.58 1.86
CA SER A 67 2.76 -14.73 3.22
C SER A 67 4.25 -15.01 3.16
N SER A 68 5.01 -14.41 4.06
CA SER A 68 6.46 -14.59 4.21
C SER A 68 6.84 -14.59 5.69
N LYS A 69 8.10 -14.87 5.99
CA LYS A 69 8.62 -14.79 7.37
C LYS A 69 8.51 -13.37 7.97
N ASP A 70 8.47 -12.34 7.12
CA ASP A 70 8.35 -10.96 7.57
C ASP A 70 6.92 -10.64 8.02
N GLY A 71 5.93 -11.31 7.43
CA GLY A 71 4.51 -11.11 7.75
C GLY A 71 3.55 -11.54 6.64
N VAL A 72 2.34 -10.99 6.70
CA VAL A 72 1.26 -11.26 5.74
C VAL A 72 1.10 -10.09 4.79
N GLN A 73 1.15 -10.35 3.49
CA GLN A 73 0.94 -9.33 2.45
C GLN A 73 -0.54 -9.26 2.07
N VAL A 74 -1.09 -8.05 2.03
CA VAL A 74 -2.52 -7.82 1.80
C VAL A 74 -2.72 -6.97 0.54
N SER A 75 -3.76 -7.29 -0.22
CA SER A 75 -4.20 -6.50 -1.38
C SER A 75 -5.63 -6.00 -1.17
N LEU A 76 -5.87 -4.74 -1.54
CA LEU A 76 -7.21 -4.14 -1.66
C LEU A 76 -7.75 -4.23 -3.11
N GLY A 77 -7.05 -4.95 -4.00
CA GLY A 77 -7.35 -5.08 -5.42
C GLY A 77 -6.77 -3.97 -6.30
N PHE A 78 -6.80 -2.71 -5.85
CA PHE A 78 -6.16 -1.58 -6.55
C PHE A 78 -4.85 -1.10 -5.90
N PHE A 79 -4.56 -1.60 -4.69
CA PHE A 79 -3.35 -1.29 -3.93
C PHE A 79 -2.86 -2.55 -3.23
N ASP A 80 -1.60 -2.90 -3.44
CA ASP A 80 -1.00 -4.19 -3.06
C ASP A 80 0.15 -4.05 -2.05
N ASP A 81 0.62 -2.83 -1.80
CA ASP A 81 1.80 -2.55 -1.00
C ASP A 81 1.42 -2.40 0.48
N ILE A 82 0.76 -3.43 1.04
CA ILE A 82 0.32 -3.52 2.44
C ILE A 82 0.96 -4.73 3.10
N LEU A 83 1.63 -4.51 4.22
CA LEU A 83 2.26 -5.56 5.03
C LEU A 83 1.70 -5.54 6.46
N ILE A 84 1.29 -6.71 6.96
CA ILE A 84 1.04 -6.93 8.39
C ILE A 84 2.27 -7.68 8.91
N PRO A 85 3.18 -7.03 9.63
CA PRO A 85 4.41 -7.65 10.09
C PRO A 85 4.13 -8.70 11.17
N SER A 86 5.05 -9.65 11.30
CA SER A 86 4.91 -10.81 12.21
C SER A 86 4.67 -10.45 13.68
N ASP A 87 5.21 -9.33 14.14
CA ASP A 87 5.05 -8.78 15.50
C ASP A 87 3.68 -8.11 15.70
N ALA A 88 2.96 -7.80 14.62
CA ALA A 88 1.63 -7.22 14.64
C ALA A 88 0.52 -8.25 14.35
N LEU A 89 0.87 -9.54 14.29
CA LEU A 89 -0.09 -10.65 14.16
C LEU A 89 -0.75 -11.00 15.50
N GLN A 90 -1.76 -11.86 15.44
CA GLN A 90 -2.38 -12.44 16.63
C GLN A 90 -1.36 -13.28 17.41
N HIS A 91 -1.44 -13.27 18.75
CA HIS A 91 -0.55 -14.05 19.61
C HIS A 91 -1.31 -15.13 20.39
N PRO A 92 -0.73 -16.34 20.54
CA PRO A 92 0.52 -16.80 19.94
C PRO A 92 0.36 -17.16 18.45
N SER A 93 1.36 -16.87 17.61
CA SER A 93 1.37 -17.27 16.20
C SER A 93 2.72 -17.86 15.79
N ARG A 94 2.72 -18.66 14.72
CA ARG A 94 3.93 -19.27 14.14
C ARG A 94 3.87 -19.24 12.62
N PHE A 95 5.03 -19.17 11.98
CA PHE A 95 5.17 -19.35 10.54
C PHE A 95 5.44 -20.81 10.22
N ASP A 96 4.63 -21.42 9.36
CA ASP A 96 4.85 -22.76 8.84
C ASP A 96 5.72 -22.67 7.58
N GLU A 97 6.96 -23.18 7.64
CA GLU A 97 7.88 -23.15 6.48
C GLU A 97 7.48 -24.10 5.36
N GLN A 98 6.70 -25.15 5.62
CA GLN A 98 6.29 -26.10 4.60
C GLN A 98 5.13 -25.53 3.78
N GLU A 99 4.13 -24.96 4.47
CA GLU A 99 2.96 -24.36 3.83
C GLU A 99 3.20 -22.90 3.39
N GLN A 100 4.23 -22.24 3.93
CA GLN A 100 4.51 -20.80 3.75
C GLN A 100 3.37 -19.90 4.27
N LEU A 101 2.67 -20.36 5.31
CA LEU A 101 1.52 -19.67 5.90
C LEU A 101 1.77 -19.31 7.37
N TRP A 102 1.17 -18.20 7.80
CA TRP A 102 1.07 -17.88 9.21
C TRP A 102 -0.11 -18.62 9.85
N VAL A 103 0.13 -19.16 11.04
CA VAL A 103 -0.86 -19.90 11.83
C VAL A 103 -1.04 -19.21 13.17
N TRP A 104 -2.27 -18.83 13.48
CA TRP A 104 -2.65 -18.39 14.81
C TRP A 104 -3.00 -19.60 15.68
N LEU A 105 -2.32 -19.72 16.82
CA LEU A 105 -2.54 -20.75 17.83
C LEU A 105 -3.61 -20.26 18.81
N TYR A 106 -4.87 -20.53 18.50
CA TYR A 106 -5.98 -20.14 19.37
C TYR A 106 -6.18 -21.18 20.48
N GLU A 107 -6.09 -20.75 21.74
CA GLU A 107 -6.33 -21.61 22.89
C GLU A 107 -7.75 -21.35 23.44
N ALA A 108 -8.62 -22.35 23.34
CA ALA A 108 -9.98 -22.31 23.88
C ALA A 108 -10.13 -23.40 24.95
N GLU A 109 -10.33 -22.99 26.20
CA GLU A 109 -10.61 -23.72 27.47
C GLU A 109 -10.06 -25.15 27.72
N ASP A 110 -9.87 -26.02 26.72
CA ASP A 110 -9.16 -27.31 26.78
C ASP A 110 -8.56 -27.79 25.42
N GLU A 111 -8.73 -27.06 24.31
CA GLU A 111 -8.20 -27.42 22.98
C GLU A 111 -7.39 -26.27 22.34
N LYS A 112 -6.35 -26.66 21.59
CA LYS A 112 -5.58 -25.74 20.75
C LYS A 112 -6.06 -25.87 19.32
N HIS A 113 -6.51 -24.77 18.74
CA HIS A 113 -6.93 -24.69 17.35
C HIS A 113 -5.88 -23.96 16.53
N ASP A 114 -5.43 -24.61 15.46
CA ASP A 114 -4.58 -24.00 14.44
C ASP A 114 -5.44 -23.29 13.41
N LEU A 115 -5.39 -21.96 13.41
CA LEU A 115 -6.10 -21.11 12.46
C LEU A 115 -5.12 -20.59 11.40
N PHE A 116 -5.20 -21.16 10.21
CA PHE A 116 -4.34 -20.81 9.08
C PHE A 116 -4.79 -19.51 8.43
N MET A 117 -3.83 -18.68 8.02
CA MET A 117 -4.06 -17.46 7.26
C MET A 117 -3.87 -17.73 5.76
N ASP A 118 -4.87 -18.34 5.13
CA ASP A 118 -4.78 -18.81 3.75
C ASP A 118 -4.75 -17.68 2.71
N ILE A 119 -3.98 -17.89 1.64
CA ILE A 119 -3.88 -16.94 0.53
C ILE A 119 -5.25 -16.82 -0.17
N GLY A 120 -5.69 -15.59 -0.40
CA GLY A 120 -6.95 -15.26 -1.05
C GLY A 120 -8.11 -15.02 -0.09
N GLU A 121 -7.97 -15.37 1.19
CA GLU A 121 -9.00 -15.09 2.20
C GLU A 121 -9.10 -13.60 2.54
N GLU A 122 -10.31 -13.21 2.93
CA GLU A 122 -10.59 -11.84 3.37
C GLU A 122 -10.11 -11.63 4.80
N ILE A 123 -9.24 -10.63 4.97
CA ILE A 123 -8.63 -10.25 6.24
C ILE A 123 -9.01 -8.82 6.59
N ARG A 124 -9.48 -8.63 7.82
CA ARG A 124 -9.74 -7.33 8.42
C ARG A 124 -8.51 -6.91 9.23
N PHE A 125 -7.95 -5.77 8.91
CA PHE A 125 -6.76 -5.24 9.58
C PHE A 125 -6.92 -3.76 9.88
N ARG A 126 -6.18 -3.28 10.87
CA ARG A 126 -6.08 -1.86 11.17
C ARG A 126 -4.81 -1.28 10.57
N VAL A 127 -4.88 -0.11 9.96
CA VAL A 127 -3.71 0.64 9.51
C VAL A 127 -3.00 1.23 10.73
N VAL A 128 -1.73 0.90 10.93
CA VAL A 128 -0.93 1.39 12.07
C VAL A 128 0.22 2.29 11.65
N ASP A 129 0.69 2.17 10.41
CA ASP A 129 1.72 3.07 9.89
C ASP A 129 1.58 3.30 8.38
N GLU A 130 2.09 4.44 7.91
CA GLU A 130 2.23 4.79 6.50
C GLU A 130 3.65 5.26 6.20
N THR A 131 4.24 4.79 5.11
CA THR A 131 5.58 5.22 4.70
C THR A 131 5.57 5.70 3.25
N PHE A 132 6.11 6.89 3.03
CA PHE A 132 6.37 7.46 1.70
C PHE A 132 7.86 7.48 1.42
N VAL A 133 8.26 6.92 0.28
CA VAL A 133 9.65 6.96 -0.20
C VAL A 133 9.73 7.91 -1.39
N ASP A 134 10.68 8.84 -1.35
CA ASP A 134 10.99 9.67 -2.51
C ASP A 134 11.72 8.83 -3.57
N THR A 135 11.08 8.67 -4.73
CA THR A 135 11.62 7.91 -5.87
C THR A 135 12.16 8.82 -6.97
N THR A 136 12.42 10.10 -6.68
CA THR A 136 13.11 10.97 -7.64
C THR A 136 14.48 10.40 -7.98
N PRO A 137 14.87 10.38 -9.27
CA PRO A 137 16.17 9.84 -9.66
C PRO A 137 17.27 10.75 -9.13
N THR A 138 18.04 10.28 -8.15
CA THR A 138 19.25 10.96 -7.68
C THR A 138 20.26 11.00 -8.83
N SER A 139 20.79 12.19 -9.11
CA SER A 139 21.80 12.42 -10.15
C SER A 139 23.05 11.55 -9.90
N PRO A 140 23.77 11.06 -10.93
CA PRO A 140 25.06 10.42 -10.70
C PRO A 140 26.09 11.50 -10.31
N GLU A 141 26.17 11.81 -9.02
CA GLU A 141 27.14 12.76 -8.49
C GLU A 141 28.51 12.08 -8.40
N THR A 142 29.47 12.64 -9.12
CA THR A 142 30.85 12.22 -9.11
C THR A 142 31.49 12.74 -7.82
N GLY A 143 31.80 11.87 -6.86
CA GLY A 143 32.72 12.19 -5.76
C GLY A 143 32.29 11.70 -4.37
N THR A 144 32.98 10.65 -3.91
CA THR A 144 33.39 10.38 -2.52
C THR A 144 32.51 10.91 -1.40
N GLU A 145 31.74 10.01 -0.79
CA GLU A 145 31.76 9.77 0.66
C GLU A 145 31.19 8.36 0.93
N GLU A 146 31.92 7.60 1.75
CA GLU A 146 31.64 6.22 2.12
C GLU A 146 30.37 6.14 2.98
N SER A 147 29.30 5.57 2.44
CA SER A 147 28.20 4.98 3.21
C SER A 147 27.52 3.95 2.31
N ASP A 148 27.71 2.68 2.66
CA ASP A 148 27.16 1.45 2.09
C ASP A 148 26.07 1.61 1.01
N VAL A 149 26.49 1.60 -0.26
CA VAL A 149 25.60 1.39 -1.41
C VAL A 149 25.79 -0.03 -1.91
N LEU A 150 25.44 -0.98 -1.06
CA LEU A 150 25.19 -2.35 -1.46
C LEU A 150 23.70 -2.61 -1.28
N GLU A 151 22.84 -2.06 -2.13
CA GLU A 151 21.56 -2.71 -2.35
C GLU A 151 20.98 -2.38 -3.72
N SER A 152 20.58 -3.48 -4.36
CA SER A 152 20.12 -3.65 -5.71
C SER A 152 19.10 -2.62 -6.21
N ASP A 153 19.01 -2.56 -7.54
CA ASP A 153 17.93 -2.09 -8.43
C ASP A 153 16.50 -2.60 -8.09
N ALA A 154 16.21 -2.91 -6.83
CA ALA A 154 14.86 -3.10 -6.32
C ALA A 154 14.21 -1.72 -6.31
N LYS A 155 13.36 -1.47 -7.31
CA LYS A 155 12.46 -0.31 -7.38
C LYS A 155 11.84 -0.07 -6.01
N LYS A 156 12.31 0.96 -5.30
CA LYS A 156 11.73 1.36 -4.01
C LYS A 156 10.25 1.67 -4.23
N VAL A 157 9.39 1.00 -3.48
CA VAL A 157 7.95 1.22 -3.54
C VAL A 157 7.67 2.61 -2.96
N PRO A 158 7.00 3.51 -3.69
CA PRO A 158 6.86 4.92 -3.29
C PRO A 158 5.89 5.15 -2.12
N TYR A 159 4.97 4.20 -1.89
CA TYR A 159 4.00 4.27 -0.80
C TYR A 159 3.67 2.87 -0.30
N THR A 160 3.86 2.65 1.00
CA THR A 160 3.60 1.36 1.66
C THR A 160 2.78 1.60 2.92
N LEU A 161 1.90 0.65 3.23
CA LEU A 161 1.09 0.67 4.45
C LEU A 161 1.46 -0.50 5.36
N THR A 162 1.51 -0.23 6.65
CA THR A 162 1.69 -1.25 7.68
C THR A 162 0.37 -1.46 8.41
N GLY A 163 -0.06 -2.72 8.50
CA GLY A 163 -1.28 -3.11 9.20
C GLY A 163 -1.01 -3.88 10.50
N SER A 164 -2.02 -4.00 11.35
CA SER A 164 -2.01 -4.89 12.52
C SER A 164 -3.33 -5.68 12.60
N ILE A 165 -3.24 -6.91 13.11
CA ILE A 165 -4.38 -7.76 13.43
C ILE A 165 -4.31 -8.29 14.86
N SER A 166 -3.47 -7.72 15.72
CA SER A 166 -3.24 -8.20 17.09
C SER A 166 -4.44 -8.07 18.03
N GLU A 167 -5.44 -7.26 17.66
CA GLU A 167 -6.60 -7.00 18.50
C GLU A 167 -7.79 -7.94 18.22
N PRO A 168 -8.65 -8.20 19.23
CA PRO A 168 -9.87 -8.97 19.05
C PRO A 168 -10.79 -8.36 17.98
N GLY A 169 -11.38 -9.19 17.13
CA GLY A 169 -12.25 -8.76 16.04
C GLY A 169 -11.53 -8.37 14.73
N LEU A 170 -10.19 -8.45 14.71
CA LEU A 170 -9.34 -8.36 13.52
C LEU A 170 -8.82 -9.74 13.09
N GLY A 171 -8.23 -9.84 11.90
CA GLY A 171 -7.83 -11.11 11.29
C GLY A 171 -8.83 -11.57 10.23
N LEU A 172 -8.84 -12.86 9.91
CA LEU A 172 -9.70 -13.39 8.86
C LEU A 172 -11.18 -13.21 9.26
N LEU A 173 -12.02 -12.83 8.29
CA LEU A 173 -13.45 -12.68 8.54
C LEU A 173 -14.12 -14.00 8.95
N SER A 174 -13.58 -15.12 8.46
CA SER A 174 -14.02 -16.48 8.79
C SER A 174 -13.87 -16.83 10.27
N TRP A 175 -12.98 -16.16 11.02
CA TRP A 175 -12.78 -16.42 12.45
C TRP A 175 -13.88 -15.83 13.33
N TRP A 176 -14.61 -14.82 12.84
CA TRP A 176 -15.54 -14.04 13.65
C TRP A 176 -17.00 -14.20 13.24
N ASN A 177 -17.25 -14.69 12.03
CA ASN A 177 -18.60 -14.95 11.55
C ASN A 177 -19.03 -16.36 12.00
N SER A 178 -19.77 -16.42 13.11
CA SER A 178 -20.47 -17.61 13.57
C SER A 178 -21.94 -17.63 13.16
#